data_AF-A0AA35K461-F1
#
_entry.id   AF-A0AA35K461-F1
#
_cell.length_a   1.000
_cell.length_b   1.000
_cell.length_c   1.000
_cell.angle_alpha   90.00
_cell.angle_beta   90.00
_cell.angle_gamma   90.00
#
_symmetry.space_group_name_H-M   'P 1'
#
loop_
_entity.id
_entity.type
_entity.pdbx_description
1 polymer ?
#
loop_
_entity_poly.entity_id
_entity_poly.type
_entity_poly.pdbx_seq_one_letter_code
_entity_poly.pdbx_strand_id
1 'polypeptide(L)'
;MVKEKGYDKELLNVSHESWDFCFKGLVLDMEDGNFLKLAEDGTVLRASHGTKRMTSEDILDTYGRKEWKHFKTMSGMVSRSAKYYAYDNYFDLPGALLCARIIDGLNKHSPRRKYDFWKDMVAAIQHNYKTSAFKENGGTYFPEVKRNPGKYIQCCPDPVKKWLRRLKDSGKILLLITSSHSDYCRLLCEHTLGNDFEDLFDIVITNALKPGFFSQPPDQRPFRTLENDEEQEALLSLDKPGWYSQGNATHLYELLKKMTGKLEPKVVYFGDSMHSDIFSAHHYSNWETVLILEELQGDPAMVPTETESEPLEKKGKYEGHHPKALPSVSKQWGSFFVDTISGKEDTEETLVTTWSCKCVSAYSTITIPSIEAIADLPLDYRFTRFSSNTSITAGYYPKPPRSLLSSAQGLEVVPY
;
A
#
# COMPACT_ATOMS: atom_id res chain seq x y z
N MET A 1 8.58 12.24 -18.92
CA MET A 1 9.95 12.72 -18.60
C MET A 1 10.79 12.96 -19.85
N VAL A 2 11.30 11.94 -20.54
CA VAL A 2 12.21 12.14 -21.69
C VAL A 2 11.57 12.91 -22.84
N LYS A 3 10.45 12.40 -23.39
CA LYS A 3 9.80 12.97 -24.59
C LYS A 3 9.29 14.41 -24.39
N GLU A 4 8.58 14.67 -23.30
CA GLU A 4 7.87 15.94 -23.09
C GLU A 4 8.61 16.96 -22.24
N LYS A 5 9.56 16.50 -21.40
CA LYS A 5 10.28 17.36 -20.45
C LYS A 5 11.78 17.46 -20.73
N GLY A 6 12.28 16.74 -21.74
CA GLY A 6 13.67 16.85 -22.19
C GLY A 6 14.70 16.23 -21.25
N TYR A 7 14.30 15.34 -20.34
CA TYR A 7 15.24 14.61 -19.49
C TYR A 7 16.07 13.62 -20.31
N ASP A 8 17.23 13.22 -19.78
CA ASP A 8 18.17 12.31 -20.43
C ASP A 8 17.51 10.98 -20.85
N LYS A 9 17.88 10.49 -22.04
CA LYS A 9 17.42 9.20 -22.57
C LYS A 9 17.91 8.01 -21.74
N GLU A 10 18.97 8.16 -20.95
CA GLU A 10 19.41 7.16 -19.98
C GLU A 10 18.28 6.70 -19.04
N LEU A 11 17.29 7.56 -18.76
CA LEU A 11 16.12 7.20 -17.93
C LEU A 11 15.30 6.03 -18.51
N LEU A 12 15.38 5.77 -19.81
CA LEU A 12 14.68 4.66 -20.46
C LEU A 12 15.33 3.29 -20.21
N ASN A 13 16.57 3.25 -19.72
CA ASN A 13 17.33 2.01 -19.54
C ASN A 13 16.99 1.32 -18.22
N VAL A 14 15.83 0.66 -18.13
CA VAL A 14 15.41 -0.06 -16.90
C VAL A 14 15.83 -1.54 -16.98
N SER A 15 16.76 -1.95 -16.12
CA SER A 15 17.16 -3.36 -15.97
C SER A 15 16.37 -4.04 -14.85
N HIS A 16 16.29 -5.38 -14.87
CA HIS A 16 15.68 -6.15 -13.78
C HIS A 16 16.34 -5.90 -12.42
N GLU A 17 17.66 -5.66 -12.40
CA GLU A 17 18.40 -5.33 -11.17
C GLU A 17 17.93 -4.01 -10.55
N SER A 18 17.51 -3.05 -11.39
CA SER A 18 17.01 -1.77 -10.92
C SER A 18 15.67 -1.88 -10.18
N TRP A 19 14.95 -2.99 -10.32
CA TRP A 19 13.68 -3.21 -9.63
C TRP A 19 13.85 -3.38 -8.12
N ASP A 20 15.05 -3.78 -7.65
CA ASP A 20 15.35 -3.87 -6.21
C ASP A 20 15.22 -2.51 -5.49
N PHE A 21 15.32 -1.40 -6.24
CA PHE A 21 15.12 -0.06 -5.70
C PHE A 21 13.66 0.26 -5.39
N CYS A 22 12.71 -0.40 -6.06
CA CYS A 22 11.26 -0.20 -5.88
C CYS A 22 10.78 -0.90 -4.60
N PHE A 23 11.09 -0.29 -3.45
CA PHE A 23 10.83 -0.84 -2.11
C PHE A 23 9.83 0.01 -1.34
N LYS A 24 8.79 -0.61 -0.75
CA LYS A 24 7.79 0.10 0.08
C LYS A 24 8.40 0.54 1.42
N GLY A 25 7.92 1.67 1.93
CA GLY A 25 8.35 2.22 3.22
C GLY A 25 9.55 3.18 3.13
N LEU A 26 10.01 3.49 1.91
CA LEU A 26 11.03 4.52 1.69
C LEU A 26 10.42 5.93 1.71
N VAL A 27 11.20 6.89 2.19
CA VAL A 27 10.88 8.32 2.13
C VAL A 27 11.93 9.03 1.27
N LEU A 28 11.50 9.70 0.21
CA LEU A 28 12.34 10.63 -0.55
C LEU A 28 12.36 11.98 0.15
N ASP A 29 13.51 12.37 0.68
CA ASP A 29 13.83 13.75 1.06
C ASP A 29 14.12 14.54 -0.21
N MET A 30 13.17 15.39 -0.63
CA MET A 30 13.29 16.18 -1.86
C MET A 30 14.27 17.34 -1.73
N GLU A 31 14.59 17.78 -0.51
CA GLU A 31 15.55 18.85 -0.30
C GLU A 31 16.97 18.36 -0.59
N ASP A 32 17.28 17.16 -0.11
CA ASP A 32 18.64 16.58 -0.15
C ASP A 32 18.82 15.53 -1.26
N GLY A 33 17.73 15.08 -1.89
CA GLY A 33 17.78 14.04 -2.94
C GLY A 33 18.11 12.66 -2.39
N ASN A 34 17.75 12.40 -1.13
CA ASN A 34 18.06 11.17 -0.43
C ASN A 34 16.81 10.31 -0.25
N PHE A 35 16.93 9.00 -0.49
CA PHE A 35 15.94 8.01 -0.10
C PHE A 35 16.32 7.46 1.27
N LEU A 36 15.36 7.45 2.19
CA LEU A 36 15.58 7.10 3.58
C LEU A 36 14.67 5.93 3.97
N LYS A 37 15.25 4.95 4.64
CA LYS A 37 14.53 3.93 5.41
C LYS A 37 14.69 4.26 6.89
N LEU A 38 13.58 4.38 7.61
CA LEU A 38 13.55 4.92 8.96
C LEU A 38 13.18 3.85 9.99
N ALA A 39 13.75 3.98 11.18
CA ALA A 39 13.34 3.27 12.39
C ALA A 39 12.05 3.86 12.97
N GLU A 40 11.45 3.20 13.95
CA GLU A 40 10.24 3.68 14.62
C GLU A 40 10.41 5.02 15.35
N ASP A 41 11.64 5.37 15.75
CA ASP A 41 12.00 6.65 16.39
C ASP A 41 12.46 7.72 15.39
N GLY A 42 12.42 7.41 14.09
CA GLY A 42 12.84 8.30 13.02
C GLY A 42 14.34 8.30 12.73
N THR A 43 15.14 7.46 13.38
CA THR A 43 16.55 7.25 13.03
C THR A 43 16.68 6.70 11.60
N VAL A 44 17.65 7.20 10.83
CA VAL A 44 17.92 6.72 9.47
C VAL A 44 18.68 5.39 9.53
N LEU A 45 18.03 4.31 9.09
CA LEU A 45 18.58 2.95 9.07
C LEU A 45 19.41 2.70 7.80
N ARG A 46 18.86 3.11 6.66
CA ARG A 46 19.51 3.01 5.35
C ARG A 46 19.21 4.26 4.55
N ALA A 47 20.16 4.65 3.71
CA ALA A 47 19.97 5.74 2.79
C ALA A 47 20.64 5.51 1.42
N SER A 48 20.11 6.19 0.40
CA SER A 48 20.80 6.39 -0.87
C SER A 48 20.70 7.83 -1.30
N HIS A 49 21.73 8.35 -1.95
CA HIS A 49 21.69 9.61 -2.68
C HIS A 49 21.51 9.30 -4.17
N GLY A 50 20.35 9.65 -4.73
CA GLY A 50 19.93 9.07 -6.00
C GLY A 50 19.92 7.54 -5.92
N THR A 51 20.51 6.85 -6.91
CA THR A 51 20.64 5.38 -6.88
C THR A 51 21.84 4.90 -6.06
N LYS A 52 22.76 5.79 -5.66
CA LYS A 52 23.98 5.41 -4.93
C LYS A 52 23.69 5.20 -3.45
N ARG A 53 23.81 3.96 -2.98
CA ARG A 53 23.71 3.61 -1.55
C ARG A 53 24.78 4.38 -0.73
N MET A 54 24.36 4.91 0.42
CA MET A 54 25.25 5.50 1.43
C MET A 54 25.81 4.40 2.34
N THR A 55 27.07 4.50 2.75
CA THR A 55 27.64 3.59 3.76
C THR A 55 27.12 3.92 5.16
N SER A 56 27.38 3.04 6.12
CA SER A 56 27.01 3.30 7.52
C SER A 56 27.70 4.55 8.07
N GLU A 57 28.94 4.80 7.66
CA GLU A 57 29.72 5.99 7.99
C GLU A 57 29.09 7.23 7.34
N ASP A 58 28.76 7.19 6.05
CA ASP A 58 28.09 8.31 5.35
C ASP A 58 26.77 8.69 6.04
N ILE A 59 25.98 7.69 6.47
CA ILE A 59 24.71 7.91 7.19
C ILE A 59 24.97 8.54 8.55
N LEU A 60 25.94 8.03 9.30
CA LEU A 60 26.29 8.55 10.63
C LEU A 60 26.81 10.00 10.54
N ASP A 61 27.62 10.30 9.54
CA ASP A 61 28.15 11.65 9.30
C ASP A 61 27.05 12.63 8.87
N THR A 62 26.10 12.17 8.06
CA THR A 62 25.02 13.03 7.52
C THR A 62 23.89 13.26 8.53
N TYR A 63 23.43 12.19 9.19
CA TYR A 63 22.22 12.20 10.01
C TYR A 63 22.51 12.02 11.51
N GLY A 64 23.68 11.49 11.87
CA GLY A 64 23.95 11.03 13.23
C GLY A 64 23.01 9.90 13.64
N ARG A 65 22.79 9.76 14.95
CA ARG A 65 21.79 8.86 15.56
C ARG A 65 20.59 9.64 16.08
N LYS A 66 20.12 10.58 15.27
CA LYS A 66 19.03 11.49 15.63
C LYS A 66 17.81 11.19 14.77
N GLU A 67 16.65 11.55 15.29
CA GLU A 67 15.41 11.63 14.53
C GLU A 67 15.64 12.50 13.27
N TRP A 68 15.24 11.98 12.10
CA TRP A 68 15.29 12.74 10.85
C TRP A 68 14.43 14.01 10.97
N LYS A 69 14.95 15.14 10.46
CA LYS A 69 14.38 16.50 10.62
C LYS A 69 12.88 16.63 10.32
N HIS A 70 12.33 15.82 9.42
CA HIS A 70 10.92 15.87 9.02
C HIS A 70 10.07 14.73 9.60
N PHE A 71 10.67 13.84 10.40
CA PHE A 71 10.02 12.62 10.90
C PHE A 71 8.76 12.95 11.68
N LYS A 72 8.79 13.90 12.63
CA LYS A 72 7.61 14.29 13.41
C LYS A 72 6.40 14.70 12.56
N THR A 73 6.63 15.37 11.43
CA THR A 73 5.53 15.74 10.51
C THR A 73 5.09 14.55 9.68
N MET A 74 6.03 13.72 9.22
CA MET A 74 5.76 12.54 8.39
C MET A 74 5.02 11.46 9.17
N SER A 75 5.46 11.18 10.40
CA SER A 75 4.89 10.15 11.27
C SER A 75 3.48 10.48 11.75
N GLY A 76 3.11 11.77 11.71
CA GLY A 76 1.74 12.21 11.95
C GLY A 76 0.75 11.76 10.87
N MET A 77 1.19 11.38 9.66
CA MET A 77 0.39 10.87 8.53
C MET A 77 -0.77 11.74 8.00
N VAL A 78 -1.10 12.86 8.67
CA VAL A 78 -2.25 13.73 8.33
C VAL A 78 -1.89 14.80 7.29
N SER A 79 -0.61 15.19 7.18
CA SER A 79 -0.20 16.36 6.39
C SER A 79 0.64 15.99 5.17
N ARG A 80 0.35 16.62 4.03
CA ARG A 80 1.20 16.54 2.84
C ARG A 80 2.33 17.56 2.94
N SER A 81 3.53 17.16 2.51
CA SER A 81 4.73 18.02 2.53
C SER A 81 5.27 18.21 1.12
N ALA A 82 5.73 19.43 0.83
CA ALA A 82 6.52 19.71 -0.38
C ALA A 82 8.02 19.38 -0.19
N LYS A 83 8.42 18.88 0.99
CA LYS A 83 9.82 18.58 1.34
C LYS A 83 10.17 17.10 1.25
N TYR A 84 9.18 16.22 1.33
CA TYR A 84 9.40 14.79 1.23
C TYR A 84 8.20 14.06 0.63
N TYR A 85 8.43 12.85 0.14
CA TYR A 85 7.40 11.95 -0.36
C TYR A 85 7.61 10.54 0.18
N ALA A 86 6.58 9.93 0.77
CA ALA A 86 6.63 8.56 1.28
C ALA A 86 6.05 7.59 0.23
N TYR A 87 6.77 6.52 -0.07
CA TYR A 87 6.34 5.48 -1.01
C TYR A 87 5.74 4.30 -0.24
N ASP A 88 4.41 4.16 -0.27
CA ASP A 88 3.67 3.16 0.52
C ASP A 88 2.83 2.19 -0.31
N ASN A 89 2.76 2.35 -1.64
CA ASN A 89 1.88 1.58 -2.52
C ASN A 89 2.59 1.21 -3.83
N TYR A 90 2.17 0.11 -4.49
CA TYR A 90 2.84 -0.35 -5.71
C TYR A 90 2.62 0.55 -6.94
N PHE A 91 1.62 1.43 -6.92
CA PHE A 91 1.32 2.33 -8.05
C PHE A 91 2.40 3.39 -8.25
N ASP A 92 2.95 3.95 -7.17
CA ASP A 92 3.95 5.03 -7.23
C ASP A 92 5.40 4.55 -7.05
N LEU A 93 5.64 3.29 -6.65
CA LEU A 93 6.98 2.73 -6.48
C LEU A 93 7.91 2.88 -7.70
N PRO A 94 7.47 2.70 -8.96
CA PRO A 94 8.33 2.97 -10.12
C PRO A 94 8.83 4.43 -10.16
N GLY A 95 8.07 5.35 -9.57
CA GLY A 95 8.44 6.74 -9.39
C GLY A 95 9.67 6.93 -8.48
N ALA A 96 9.89 6.05 -7.50
CA ALA A 96 11.07 6.10 -6.63
C ALA A 96 12.36 5.92 -7.42
N LEU A 97 12.45 4.85 -8.23
CA LEU A 97 13.59 4.61 -9.11
C LEU A 97 13.79 5.75 -10.12
N LEU A 98 12.70 6.26 -10.69
CA LEU A 98 12.76 7.37 -11.65
C LEU A 98 13.33 8.65 -11.00
N CYS A 99 12.86 9.00 -9.80
CA CYS A 99 13.38 10.13 -9.03
C CYS A 99 14.88 9.94 -8.72
N ALA A 100 15.27 8.75 -8.27
CA ALA A 100 16.67 8.43 -7.97
C ALA A 100 17.60 8.63 -9.17
N ARG A 101 17.20 8.17 -10.35
CA ARG A 101 17.98 8.34 -11.59
C ARG A 101 17.99 9.77 -12.10
N ILE A 102 16.92 10.53 -11.89
CA ILE A 102 16.90 11.97 -12.18
C ILE A 102 17.93 12.68 -11.31
N ILE A 103 17.99 12.34 -10.01
CA ILE A 103 18.99 12.87 -9.07
C ILE A 103 20.41 12.55 -9.56
N ASP A 104 20.69 11.30 -9.96
CA ASP A 104 21.99 10.90 -10.51
C ASP A 104 22.37 11.75 -11.74
N GLY A 105 21.44 11.90 -12.68
CA GLY A 105 21.65 12.68 -13.90
C GLY A 105 21.89 14.17 -13.63
N LEU A 106 21.17 14.76 -12.67
CA LEU A 106 21.35 16.16 -12.27
C LEU A 106 22.72 16.36 -11.59
N ASN A 107 23.17 15.40 -10.79
CA ASN A 107 24.47 15.47 -10.11
C ASN A 107 25.67 15.38 -11.06
N LYS A 108 25.55 14.65 -12.18
CA LYS A 108 26.58 14.63 -13.23
C LYS A 108 26.88 16.03 -13.78
N HIS A 109 25.87 16.90 -13.84
CA HIS A 109 25.96 18.21 -14.49
C HIS A 109 26.07 19.38 -13.49
N SER A 110 25.56 19.24 -12.27
CA SER A 110 25.52 20.32 -11.27
C SER A 110 25.35 19.77 -9.84
N PRO A 111 26.42 19.29 -9.19
CA PRO A 111 26.37 18.60 -7.89
C PRO A 111 25.97 19.48 -6.67
N ARG A 112 25.53 20.73 -6.87
CA ARG A 112 25.14 21.67 -5.80
C ARG A 112 23.81 22.38 -6.07
N ARG A 113 22.94 21.83 -6.91
CA ARG A 113 21.64 22.45 -7.23
C ARG A 113 20.54 21.92 -6.34
N LYS A 114 19.58 22.79 -5.98
CA LYS A 114 18.30 22.34 -5.43
C LYS A 114 17.57 21.49 -6.46
N TYR A 115 16.96 20.40 -6.01
CA TYR A 115 16.13 19.55 -6.85
C TYR A 115 14.77 20.21 -7.09
N ASP A 116 14.46 20.54 -8.35
CA ASP A 116 13.16 21.10 -8.78
C ASP A 116 12.55 20.25 -9.91
N PHE A 117 12.63 18.92 -9.78
CA PHE A 117 12.06 17.98 -10.74
C PHE A 117 10.67 17.46 -10.30
N TRP A 118 10.26 17.71 -9.06
CA TRP A 118 9.02 17.14 -8.51
C TRP A 118 7.78 17.58 -9.28
N LYS A 119 7.72 18.84 -9.73
CA LYS A 119 6.63 19.33 -10.59
C LYS A 119 6.50 18.54 -11.91
N ASP A 120 7.63 18.08 -12.45
CA ASP A 120 7.64 17.27 -13.66
C ASP A 120 7.24 15.82 -13.37
N MET A 121 7.60 15.28 -12.20
CA MET A 121 7.13 13.98 -11.72
C MET A 121 5.61 13.98 -11.55
N VAL A 122 5.06 14.99 -10.87
CA VAL A 122 3.60 15.16 -10.72
C VAL A 122 2.92 15.27 -12.08
N ALA A 123 3.47 16.08 -12.99
CA ALA A 123 2.93 16.20 -14.35
C ALA A 123 2.97 14.86 -15.12
N ALA A 124 4.03 14.06 -14.94
CA ALA A 124 4.15 12.75 -15.58
C ALA A 124 3.16 11.72 -15.00
N ILE A 125 2.93 11.73 -13.68
CA ILE A 125 1.91 10.91 -13.02
C ILE A 125 0.53 11.31 -13.53
N GLN A 126 0.22 12.61 -13.54
CA GLN A 126 -1.05 13.13 -14.05
C GLN A 126 -1.27 12.79 -15.52
N HIS A 127 -0.24 12.89 -16.37
CA HIS A 127 -0.35 12.53 -17.78
C HIS A 127 -0.77 11.06 -17.97
N ASN A 128 -0.22 10.14 -17.17
CA ASN A 128 -0.49 8.70 -17.30
C ASN A 128 -1.76 8.24 -16.59
N TYR A 129 -2.15 8.90 -15.49
CA TYR A 129 -3.19 8.44 -14.57
C TYR A 129 -4.33 9.44 -14.34
N LYS A 130 -4.40 10.55 -15.09
CA LYS A 130 -5.58 11.43 -15.04
C LYS A 130 -6.85 10.65 -15.35
N THR A 131 -7.96 11.06 -14.75
CA THR A 131 -9.27 10.40 -14.87
C THR A 131 -9.66 10.11 -16.32
N SER A 132 -9.44 11.07 -17.23
CA SER A 132 -9.81 10.91 -18.64
C SER A 132 -8.85 10.05 -19.46
N ALA A 133 -7.65 9.73 -18.94
CA ALA A 133 -6.63 9.01 -19.71
C ALA A 133 -7.06 7.57 -20.05
N PHE A 134 -7.88 6.92 -19.23
CA PHE A 134 -8.43 5.63 -19.61
C PHE A 134 -9.31 5.78 -20.85
N LYS A 135 -10.39 6.59 -20.78
CA LYS A 135 -11.31 6.82 -21.91
C LYS A 135 -10.60 7.32 -23.19
N GLU A 136 -9.68 8.27 -23.05
CA GLU A 136 -8.95 8.89 -24.18
C GLU A 136 -7.83 8.01 -24.74
N ASN A 137 -7.52 6.86 -24.14
CA ASN A 137 -6.30 6.09 -24.43
C ASN A 137 -5.03 6.95 -24.30
N GLY A 138 -4.99 7.77 -23.25
CA GLY A 138 -3.87 8.64 -22.92
C GLY A 138 -2.66 7.88 -22.37
N GLY A 139 -1.45 8.40 -22.64
CA GLY A 139 -0.20 7.81 -22.19
C GLY A 139 0.05 6.41 -22.78
N THR A 140 0.82 5.60 -22.06
CA THR A 140 1.13 4.21 -22.46
C THR A 140 0.53 3.16 -21.52
N TYR A 141 0.13 3.55 -20.31
CA TYR A 141 -0.35 2.61 -19.28
C TYR A 141 -1.72 2.03 -19.65
N PHE A 142 -2.76 2.86 -19.71
CA PHE A 142 -4.13 2.39 -19.96
C PHE A 142 -4.32 1.72 -21.34
N PRO A 143 -3.75 2.24 -22.45
CA PRO A 143 -3.85 1.56 -23.74
C PRO A 143 -3.29 0.13 -23.70
N GLU A 144 -2.20 -0.07 -22.96
CA GLU A 144 -1.56 -1.37 -22.88
C GLU A 144 -2.32 -2.36 -21.99
N VAL A 145 -2.86 -1.88 -20.86
CA VAL A 145 -3.74 -2.68 -20.00
C VAL A 145 -5.02 -3.08 -20.73
N LYS A 146 -5.64 -2.16 -21.48
CA LYS A 146 -6.83 -2.48 -22.31
C LYS A 146 -6.55 -3.52 -23.38
N ARG A 147 -5.41 -3.38 -24.06
CA ARG A 147 -5.03 -4.29 -25.15
C ARG A 147 -4.69 -5.68 -24.65
N ASN A 148 -4.04 -5.79 -23.48
CA ASN A 148 -3.50 -7.03 -22.96
C ASN A 148 -3.77 -7.18 -21.44
N PRO A 149 -5.04 -7.22 -20.97
CA PRO A 149 -5.34 -7.19 -19.55
C PRO A 149 -4.73 -8.37 -18.79
N GLY A 150 -4.79 -9.59 -19.35
CA GLY A 150 -4.20 -10.80 -18.76
C GLY A 150 -2.67 -10.78 -18.58
N LYS A 151 -1.96 -9.82 -19.18
CA LYS A 151 -0.52 -9.62 -18.95
C LYS A 151 -0.23 -8.87 -17.65
N TYR A 152 -1.14 -8.02 -17.21
CA TYR A 152 -0.94 -7.09 -16.09
C TYR A 152 -1.85 -7.37 -14.90
N ILE A 153 -3.01 -8.01 -15.15
CA ILE A 153 -4.06 -8.23 -14.16
C ILE A 153 -4.19 -9.74 -13.96
N GLN A 154 -3.90 -10.19 -12.75
CA GLN A 154 -4.09 -11.58 -12.34
C GLN A 154 -5.59 -11.86 -12.14
N CYS A 155 -6.07 -13.01 -12.59
CA CYS A 155 -7.44 -13.43 -12.36
C CYS A 155 -7.68 -13.63 -10.85
N CYS A 156 -8.89 -13.31 -10.37
CA CYS A 156 -9.24 -13.54 -8.98
C CYS A 156 -9.41 -15.06 -8.74
N PRO A 157 -8.73 -15.65 -7.73
CA PRO A 157 -8.90 -17.06 -7.41
C PRO A 157 -10.34 -17.43 -7.05
N ASP A 158 -10.81 -18.60 -7.49
CA ASP A 158 -12.15 -19.11 -7.19
C ASP A 158 -12.52 -19.13 -5.70
N PRO A 159 -11.63 -19.50 -4.76
CA PRO A 159 -11.92 -19.41 -3.33
C PRO A 159 -12.34 -18.01 -2.89
N VAL A 160 -11.69 -16.97 -3.41
CA VAL A 160 -12.02 -15.57 -3.08
C VAL A 160 -13.41 -15.20 -3.61
N LYS A 161 -13.74 -15.57 -4.85
CA LYS A 161 -15.08 -15.35 -5.42
C LYS A 161 -16.17 -16.06 -4.60
N LYS A 162 -15.91 -17.30 -4.17
CA LYS A 162 -16.83 -18.07 -3.30
C LYS A 162 -16.97 -17.42 -1.92
N TRP A 163 -15.89 -16.91 -1.36
CA TRP A 163 -15.88 -16.22 -0.07
C TRP A 163 -16.73 -14.94 -0.10
N LEU A 164 -16.59 -14.11 -1.15
CA LEU A 164 -17.44 -12.93 -1.34
C LEU A 164 -18.92 -13.30 -1.41
N ARG A 165 -19.28 -14.35 -2.19
CA ARG A 165 -20.67 -14.85 -2.25
C ARG A 165 -21.16 -15.34 -0.88
N ARG A 166 -20.37 -16.13 -0.16
CA ARG A 166 -20.69 -16.60 1.20
C ARG A 166 -20.95 -15.44 2.17
N LEU A 167 -20.15 -14.37 2.10
CA LEU A 167 -20.38 -13.17 2.92
C LEU A 167 -21.73 -12.55 2.59
N LYS A 168 -22.04 -12.34 1.30
CA LYS A 168 -23.31 -11.77 0.84
C LYS A 168 -24.50 -12.64 1.25
N ASP A 169 -24.43 -13.95 1.02
CA ASP A 169 -25.46 -14.93 1.39
C ASP A 169 -25.71 -14.97 2.91
N SER A 170 -24.69 -14.67 3.71
CA SER A 170 -24.81 -14.56 5.18
C SER A 170 -25.41 -13.23 5.66
N GLY A 171 -25.84 -12.36 4.74
CA GLY A 171 -26.45 -11.06 5.02
C GLY A 171 -25.45 -9.95 5.35
N LYS A 172 -24.18 -10.09 4.93
CA LYS A 172 -23.21 -8.99 5.02
C LYS A 172 -23.41 -8.04 3.85
N ILE A 173 -23.31 -6.74 4.12
CA ILE A 173 -23.27 -5.70 3.10
C ILE A 173 -21.84 -5.62 2.58
N LEU A 174 -21.66 -5.79 1.26
CA LEU A 174 -20.36 -5.74 0.61
C LEU A 174 -20.16 -4.41 -0.13
N LEU A 175 -18.97 -3.84 0.07
CA LEU A 175 -18.59 -2.53 -0.44
C LEU A 175 -17.33 -2.67 -1.30
N LEU A 176 -17.29 -1.96 -2.44
CA LEU A 176 -16.07 -1.74 -3.22
C LEU A 176 -15.78 -0.23 -3.25
N ILE A 177 -14.65 0.19 -2.68
CA ILE A 177 -14.25 1.61 -2.62
C ILE A 177 -12.89 1.79 -3.30
N THR A 178 -12.88 2.38 -4.48
CA THR A 178 -11.68 2.54 -5.32
C THR A 178 -11.46 3.99 -5.73
N SER A 179 -10.18 4.39 -5.79
CA SER A 179 -9.79 5.69 -6.38
C SER A 179 -9.73 5.64 -7.91
N SER A 180 -9.95 4.47 -8.52
CA SER A 180 -10.05 4.33 -9.98
C SER A 180 -11.35 4.93 -10.49
N HIS A 181 -11.33 5.47 -11.71
CA HIS A 181 -12.54 5.87 -12.41
C HIS A 181 -13.43 4.65 -12.72
N SER A 182 -14.72 4.89 -12.93
CA SER A 182 -15.78 3.89 -13.16
C SER A 182 -15.48 2.94 -14.31
N ASP A 183 -15.08 3.49 -15.46
CA ASP A 183 -14.72 2.72 -16.66
C ASP A 183 -13.52 1.77 -16.44
N TYR A 184 -12.49 2.23 -15.73
CA TYR A 184 -11.33 1.39 -15.41
C TYR A 184 -11.67 0.35 -14.35
N CYS A 185 -12.47 0.73 -13.33
CA CYS A 185 -12.98 -0.19 -12.33
C CYS A 185 -13.75 -1.34 -12.99
N ARG A 186 -14.65 -1.02 -13.94
CA ARG A 186 -15.40 -2.00 -14.72
C ARG A 186 -14.47 -2.97 -15.44
N LEU A 187 -13.49 -2.49 -16.21
CA LEU A 187 -12.53 -3.37 -16.89
C LEU A 187 -11.79 -4.30 -15.91
N LEU A 188 -11.31 -3.77 -14.78
CA LEU A 188 -10.61 -4.56 -13.78
C LEU A 188 -11.51 -5.63 -13.17
N CYS A 189 -12.73 -5.27 -12.77
CA CYS A 189 -13.64 -6.18 -12.10
C CYS A 189 -14.22 -7.23 -13.07
N GLU A 190 -14.55 -6.87 -14.30
CA GLU A 190 -14.99 -7.83 -15.32
C GLU A 190 -13.90 -8.87 -15.63
N HIS A 191 -12.65 -8.43 -15.76
CA HIS A 191 -11.53 -9.33 -16.01
C HIS A 191 -11.18 -10.22 -14.81
N THR A 192 -11.32 -9.71 -13.58
CA THR A 192 -10.91 -10.45 -12.36
C THR A 192 -12.03 -11.28 -11.77
N LEU A 193 -13.21 -10.70 -11.58
CA LEU A 193 -14.35 -11.28 -10.87
C LEU A 193 -15.35 -11.91 -11.84
N GLY A 194 -15.57 -11.29 -13.01
CA GLY A 194 -16.52 -11.72 -14.03
C GLY A 194 -17.48 -10.58 -14.40
N ASN A 195 -18.24 -10.76 -15.50
CA ASN A 195 -19.17 -9.73 -15.99
C ASN A 195 -20.33 -9.43 -15.03
N ASP A 196 -20.61 -10.34 -14.12
CA ASP A 196 -21.63 -10.26 -13.06
C ASP A 196 -21.06 -9.69 -11.74
N PHE A 197 -19.88 -9.07 -11.74
CA PHE A 197 -19.23 -8.63 -10.49
C PHE A 197 -20.09 -7.63 -9.69
N GLU A 198 -20.93 -6.85 -10.34
CA GLU A 198 -21.83 -5.89 -9.67
C GLU A 198 -22.77 -6.63 -8.71
N ASP A 199 -23.13 -7.88 -9.00
CA ASP A 199 -23.96 -8.70 -8.12
C ASP A 199 -23.21 -9.14 -6.83
N LEU A 200 -21.88 -8.97 -6.77
CA LEU A 200 -21.10 -9.28 -5.57
C LEU A 200 -21.11 -8.13 -4.55
N PHE A 201 -21.35 -6.89 -4.97
CA PHE A 201 -21.25 -5.71 -4.11
C PHE A 201 -22.60 -4.99 -4.01
N ASP A 202 -22.99 -4.59 -2.80
CA ASP A 202 -24.21 -3.79 -2.61
C ASP A 202 -23.94 -2.32 -2.93
N ILE A 203 -22.72 -1.85 -2.70
CA ILE A 203 -22.30 -0.47 -2.99
C ILE A 203 -20.94 -0.46 -3.67
N VAL A 204 -20.86 0.20 -4.82
CA VAL A 204 -19.61 0.45 -5.54
C VAL A 204 -19.35 1.95 -5.55
N ILE A 205 -18.18 2.37 -5.08
CA ILE A 205 -17.75 3.76 -5.02
C ILE A 205 -16.46 3.89 -5.80
N THR A 206 -16.53 4.55 -6.95
CA THR A 206 -15.38 4.85 -7.82
C THR A 206 -14.93 6.29 -7.65
N ASN A 207 -13.71 6.62 -8.09
CA ASN A 207 -13.10 7.94 -7.92
C ASN A 207 -13.22 8.45 -6.47
N ALA A 208 -13.03 7.57 -5.48
CA ALA A 208 -13.23 7.89 -4.06
C ALA A 208 -12.25 8.97 -3.55
N LEU A 209 -11.12 9.20 -4.26
CA LEU A 209 -10.14 10.24 -3.93
C LEU A 209 -9.62 10.13 -2.49
N LYS A 210 -9.33 8.89 -2.07
CA LYS A 210 -8.68 8.56 -0.79
C LYS A 210 -7.35 9.31 -0.65
N PRO A 211 -6.95 9.74 0.57
CA PRO A 211 -7.65 9.57 1.85
C PRO A 211 -8.83 10.54 2.05
N GLY A 212 -9.11 11.42 1.09
CA GLY A 212 -10.15 12.45 1.20
C GLY A 212 -11.56 11.91 1.44
N PHE A 213 -11.85 10.70 0.95
CA PHE A 213 -13.09 9.98 1.26
C PHE A 213 -13.35 9.87 2.78
N PHE A 214 -12.30 9.59 3.56
CA PHE A 214 -12.41 9.39 5.00
C PHE A 214 -12.26 10.70 5.78
N SER A 215 -11.38 11.59 5.32
CA SER A 215 -10.94 12.75 6.11
C SER A 215 -11.71 14.04 5.84
N GLN A 216 -12.36 14.18 4.69
CA GLN A 216 -13.02 15.43 4.31
C GLN A 216 -14.51 15.42 4.68
N PRO A 217 -15.05 16.59 5.07
CA PRO A 217 -16.46 16.70 5.42
C PRO A 217 -17.37 16.57 4.18
N PRO A 218 -18.66 16.24 4.37
CA PRO A 218 -19.53 15.89 3.25
C PRO A 218 -19.75 16.98 2.21
N ASP A 219 -19.71 18.26 2.61
CA ASP A 219 -19.84 19.43 1.74
C ASP A 219 -18.67 19.57 0.75
N GLN A 220 -17.48 19.07 1.10
CA GLN A 220 -16.32 19.09 0.21
C GLN A 220 -16.23 17.84 -0.68
N ARG A 221 -16.96 16.78 -0.33
CA ARG A 221 -16.94 15.47 -1.01
C ARG A 221 -18.36 14.91 -1.17
N PRO A 222 -19.20 15.53 -2.01
CA PRO A 222 -20.52 14.97 -2.32
C PRO A 222 -20.35 13.69 -3.14
N PHE A 223 -21.30 12.77 -2.97
CA PHE A 223 -21.44 11.64 -3.88
C PHE A 223 -21.96 12.14 -5.23
N ARG A 224 -21.61 11.45 -6.32
CA ARG A 224 -22.18 11.72 -7.64
C ARG A 224 -22.81 10.46 -8.22
N THR A 225 -23.93 10.61 -8.92
CA THR A 225 -24.49 9.54 -9.73
C THR A 225 -23.65 9.32 -11.00
N LEU A 226 -23.79 8.14 -11.60
CA LEU A 226 -23.10 7.76 -12.82
C LEU A 226 -24.11 7.41 -13.91
N GLU A 227 -23.86 7.90 -15.12
CA GLU A 227 -24.57 7.49 -16.33
C GLU A 227 -23.52 7.18 -17.41
N ASN A 228 -23.49 5.94 -17.91
CA ASN A 228 -22.46 5.46 -18.85
C ASN A 228 -21.02 5.77 -18.37
N ASP A 229 -20.76 5.46 -17.10
CA ASP A 229 -19.48 5.72 -16.42
C ASP A 229 -19.11 7.21 -16.29
N GLU A 230 -19.98 8.16 -16.64
CA GLU A 230 -19.75 9.60 -16.47
C GLU A 230 -20.46 10.18 -15.24
N GLU A 231 -19.78 11.04 -14.50
CA GLU A 231 -20.32 11.71 -13.32
C GLU A 231 -21.44 12.70 -13.68
N GLN A 232 -22.58 12.57 -12.99
CA GLN A 232 -23.74 13.45 -13.16
C GLN A 232 -23.95 14.34 -11.92
N GLU A 233 -25.15 14.29 -11.35
CA GLU A 233 -25.60 15.14 -10.25
C GLU A 233 -24.88 14.82 -8.94
N ALA A 234 -24.58 15.87 -8.18
CA ALA A 234 -24.10 15.76 -6.82
C ALA A 234 -25.26 15.47 -5.86
N LEU A 235 -25.09 14.49 -4.99
CA LEU A 235 -26.07 14.06 -4.01
C LEU A 235 -25.80 14.70 -2.65
N LEU A 236 -26.86 15.21 -2.03
CA LEU A 236 -26.83 15.73 -0.66
C LEU A 236 -26.76 14.61 0.39
N SER A 237 -27.24 13.41 0.05
CA SER A 237 -27.26 12.22 0.91
C SER A 237 -27.22 10.95 0.08
N LEU A 238 -26.87 9.84 0.74
CA LEU A 238 -27.05 8.49 0.20
C LEU A 238 -28.25 7.83 0.87
N ASP A 239 -29.21 7.40 0.06
CA ASP A 239 -30.48 6.83 0.53
C ASP A 239 -30.71 5.39 0.10
N LYS A 240 -29.95 4.90 -0.89
CA LYS A 240 -30.04 3.53 -1.39
C LYS A 240 -28.67 2.99 -1.81
N PRO A 241 -28.49 1.66 -1.82
CA PRO A 241 -27.33 1.02 -2.45
C PRO A 241 -27.24 1.34 -3.95
N GLY A 242 -26.04 1.17 -4.51
CA GLY A 242 -25.79 1.41 -5.93
C GLY A 242 -24.33 1.75 -6.24
N TRP A 243 -24.11 2.16 -7.49
CA TRP A 243 -22.81 2.59 -7.98
C TRP A 243 -22.73 4.12 -8.01
N TYR A 244 -21.78 4.69 -7.26
CA TYR A 244 -21.54 6.12 -7.14
C TYR A 244 -20.09 6.49 -7.45
N SER A 245 -19.87 7.77 -7.74
CA SER A 245 -18.55 8.39 -7.83
C SER A 245 -18.28 9.32 -6.65
N GLN A 246 -17.01 9.46 -6.25
CA GLN A 246 -16.55 10.33 -5.17
C GLN A 246 -17.18 9.99 -3.80
N GLY A 247 -17.70 11.01 -3.09
CA GLY A 247 -18.35 10.84 -1.80
C GLY A 247 -17.43 10.82 -0.58
N ASN A 248 -18.03 10.48 0.55
CA ASN A 248 -17.41 10.54 1.88
C ASN A 248 -17.91 9.42 2.81
N ALA A 249 -17.08 9.06 3.79
CA ALA A 249 -17.35 7.99 4.74
C ALA A 249 -18.57 8.29 5.63
N THR A 250 -18.85 9.56 5.96
CA THR A 250 -19.98 9.96 6.81
C THR A 250 -21.33 9.61 6.17
N HIS A 251 -21.56 10.05 4.93
CA HIS A 251 -22.78 9.74 4.19
C HIS A 251 -22.92 8.24 3.88
N LEU A 252 -21.80 7.56 3.59
CA LEU A 252 -21.81 6.09 3.47
C LEU A 252 -22.25 5.43 4.78
N TYR A 253 -21.71 5.87 5.92
CA TYR A 253 -22.04 5.30 7.23
C TYR A 253 -23.52 5.51 7.59
N GLU A 254 -24.11 6.66 7.25
CA GLU A 254 -25.56 6.87 7.40
C GLU A 254 -26.40 5.94 6.52
N LEU A 255 -25.96 5.64 5.29
CA LEU A 255 -26.60 4.62 4.46
C LEU A 255 -26.47 3.22 5.09
N LEU A 256 -25.30 2.87 5.63
CA LEU A 256 -25.10 1.59 6.32
C LEU A 256 -26.00 1.43 7.55
N LYS A 257 -26.25 2.50 8.32
CA LYS A 257 -27.23 2.47 9.42
C LYS A 257 -28.63 2.12 8.92
N LYS A 258 -29.08 2.77 7.83
CA LYS A 258 -30.39 2.50 7.21
C LYS A 258 -30.47 1.06 6.71
N MET A 259 -29.45 0.58 6.00
CA MET A 259 -29.44 -0.77 5.41
C MET A 259 -29.38 -1.88 6.47
N THR A 260 -28.65 -1.66 7.57
CA THR A 260 -28.50 -2.67 8.63
C THR A 260 -29.58 -2.58 9.71
N GLY A 261 -30.31 -1.46 9.81
CA GLY A 261 -31.21 -1.17 10.92
C GLY A 261 -30.49 -1.00 12.27
N LYS A 262 -29.16 -0.83 12.28
CA LYS A 262 -28.33 -0.71 13.49
C LYS A 262 -27.90 0.74 13.67
N LEU A 263 -27.87 1.18 14.94
CA LEU A 263 -27.34 2.51 15.30
C LEU A 263 -25.83 2.60 15.04
N GLU A 264 -25.11 1.50 15.28
CA GLU A 264 -23.65 1.41 15.16
C GLU A 264 -23.26 0.17 14.33
N PRO A 265 -23.42 0.21 13.00
CA PRO A 265 -22.94 -0.87 12.14
C PRO A 265 -21.41 -0.96 12.20
N LYS A 266 -20.88 -2.17 12.40
CA LYS A 266 -19.44 -2.42 12.36
C LYS A 266 -18.99 -2.59 10.91
N VAL A 267 -17.87 -1.95 10.56
CA VAL A 267 -17.26 -2.03 9.23
C VAL A 267 -15.87 -2.62 9.36
N VAL A 268 -15.54 -3.57 8.47
CA VAL A 268 -14.18 -4.09 8.27
C VAL A 268 -13.73 -3.67 6.88
N TYR A 269 -12.66 -2.91 6.79
CA TYR A 269 -12.13 -2.37 5.54
C TYR A 269 -10.80 -3.01 5.17
N PHE A 270 -10.74 -3.53 3.96
CA PHE A 270 -9.55 -4.18 3.39
C PHE A 270 -8.84 -3.17 2.49
N GLY A 271 -7.53 -3.02 2.63
CA GLY A 271 -6.74 -2.12 1.79
C GLY A 271 -5.26 -2.46 1.80
N ASP A 272 -4.53 -1.93 0.81
CA ASP A 272 -3.10 -2.18 0.60
C ASP A 272 -2.23 -0.95 0.85
N SER A 273 -2.80 0.26 0.86
CA SER A 273 -2.08 1.49 1.20
C SER A 273 -2.19 1.80 2.69
N MET A 274 -1.04 1.93 3.35
CA MET A 274 -1.00 2.32 4.76
C MET A 274 -1.66 3.70 4.97
N HIS A 275 -1.33 4.69 4.14
CA HIS A 275 -1.86 6.05 4.32
C HIS A 275 -3.29 6.20 3.81
N SER A 276 -3.56 5.77 2.57
CA SER A 276 -4.83 6.07 1.90
C SER A 276 -5.97 5.18 2.37
N ASP A 277 -5.67 3.98 2.87
CA ASP A 277 -6.66 2.99 3.31
C ASP A 277 -6.62 2.78 4.82
N ILE A 278 -5.55 2.19 5.33
CA ILE A 278 -5.53 1.62 6.69
C ILE A 278 -5.54 2.70 7.76
N PHE A 279 -4.57 3.61 7.74
CA PHE A 279 -4.53 4.76 8.65
C PHE A 279 -5.82 5.58 8.53
N SER A 280 -6.27 5.85 7.31
CA SER A 280 -7.42 6.73 7.09
C SER A 280 -8.74 6.15 7.60
N ALA A 281 -9.03 4.88 7.31
CA ALA A 281 -10.23 4.20 7.79
C ALA A 281 -10.21 4.01 9.33
N HIS A 282 -9.05 3.68 9.90
CA HIS A 282 -8.86 3.57 11.33
C HIS A 282 -9.04 4.93 12.04
N HIS A 283 -8.30 5.95 11.59
CA HIS A 283 -8.20 7.23 12.28
C HIS A 283 -9.46 8.10 12.13
N TYR A 284 -10.04 8.18 10.93
CA TYR A 284 -11.17 9.09 10.67
C TYR A 284 -12.54 8.42 10.79
N SER A 285 -12.62 7.09 10.67
CA SER A 285 -13.89 6.37 10.68
C SER A 285 -14.01 5.32 11.78
N ASN A 286 -12.94 5.04 12.53
CA ASN A 286 -12.89 4.01 13.57
C ASN A 286 -13.37 2.64 13.06
N TRP A 287 -13.02 2.33 11.81
CA TRP A 287 -13.30 1.04 11.19
C TRP A 287 -12.23 0.01 11.57
N GLU A 288 -12.62 -1.26 11.64
CA GLU A 288 -11.65 -2.35 11.72
C GLU A 288 -10.95 -2.47 10.37
N THR A 289 -9.64 -2.72 10.36
CA THR A 289 -8.82 -2.65 9.15
C THR A 289 -8.04 -3.93 8.94
N VAL A 290 -8.07 -4.42 7.70
CA VAL A 290 -7.26 -5.56 7.26
C VAL A 290 -6.27 -5.06 6.22
N LEU A 291 -4.99 -5.00 6.60
CA LEU A 291 -3.93 -4.64 5.67
C LEU A 291 -3.57 -5.84 4.80
N ILE A 292 -3.63 -5.66 3.48
CA ILE A 292 -3.08 -6.59 2.50
C ILE A 292 -1.62 -6.19 2.26
N LEU A 293 -0.68 -6.99 2.76
CA LEU A 293 0.76 -6.72 2.73
C LEU A 293 1.51 -7.86 2.04
N GLU A 294 1.79 -7.70 0.74
CA GLU A 294 2.49 -8.70 -0.08
C GLU A 294 3.91 -9.00 0.42
N GLU A 295 4.54 -8.09 1.14
CA GLU A 295 5.85 -8.32 1.80
C GLU A 295 5.83 -9.51 2.77
N LEU A 296 4.65 -9.97 3.21
CA LEU A 296 4.49 -11.22 3.97
C LEU A 296 4.72 -12.49 3.14
N GLN A 297 4.49 -12.46 1.81
CA GLN A 297 4.66 -13.63 0.94
C GLN A 297 6.13 -13.98 0.68
N GLY A 298 7.04 -13.03 0.88
CA GLY A 298 8.46 -13.21 0.60
C GLY A 298 9.16 -14.21 1.54
N ASP A 299 8.60 -14.53 2.69
CA ASP A 299 9.29 -15.39 3.64
C ASP A 299 9.43 -16.83 3.10
N PRO A 300 10.66 -17.35 2.84
CA PRO A 300 10.88 -18.59 2.08
C PRO A 300 10.38 -19.89 2.75
N ALA A 301 9.53 -19.82 3.76
CA ALA A 301 8.81 -20.98 4.32
C ALA A 301 7.29 -20.85 4.34
N MET A 302 6.71 -20.35 3.25
CA MET A 302 5.38 -20.83 2.81
C MET A 302 5.42 -22.31 2.33
N VAL A 303 6.33 -23.12 2.89
CA VAL A 303 6.35 -24.57 2.78
C VAL A 303 6.07 -25.09 4.19
N PRO A 304 4.94 -25.78 4.42
CA PRO A 304 4.60 -26.26 5.74
C PRO A 304 5.64 -27.25 6.24
N THR A 305 6.23 -26.99 7.41
CA THR A 305 6.49 -28.08 8.35
C THR A 305 5.13 -28.52 8.87
N GLU A 306 4.80 -29.79 8.64
CA GLU A 306 3.59 -30.46 9.10
C GLU A 306 3.44 -30.29 10.62
N THR A 307 2.55 -29.41 11.04
CA THR A 307 1.98 -29.44 12.38
C THR A 307 0.48 -29.70 12.23
N GLU A 308 0.08 -30.90 12.65
CA GLU A 308 -1.30 -31.36 12.68
C GLU A 308 -2.14 -30.46 13.58
N SER A 309 -2.86 -29.47 13.03
CA SER A 309 -4.08 -28.87 13.61
C SER A 309 -4.68 -27.68 12.85
N GLU A 310 -4.00 -27.10 11.85
CA GLU A 310 -4.58 -26.02 11.04
C GLU A 310 -4.94 -26.49 9.62
N PRO A 311 -5.99 -25.92 8.97
CA PRO A 311 -6.32 -26.27 7.60
C PRO A 311 -5.11 -26.02 6.71
N LEU A 312 -4.67 -27.07 6.02
CA LEU A 312 -3.55 -27.04 5.08
C LEU A 312 -3.70 -25.85 4.12
N GLU A 313 -2.68 -24.99 4.07
CA GLU A 313 -2.53 -23.99 3.01
C GLU A 313 -2.63 -24.70 1.65
N LYS A 314 -3.73 -24.48 0.94
CA LYS A 314 -3.78 -24.81 -0.47
C LYS A 314 -2.99 -23.73 -1.20
N LYS A 315 -1.85 -24.12 -1.78
CA LYS A 315 -1.18 -23.32 -2.81
C LYS A 315 -2.23 -22.90 -3.84
N GLY A 316 -2.48 -21.60 -3.95
CA GLY A 316 -3.19 -21.02 -5.08
C GLY A 316 -2.50 -21.47 -6.35
N LYS A 317 -3.16 -22.32 -7.13
CA LYS A 317 -2.71 -22.66 -8.48
C LYS A 317 -3.09 -21.47 -9.36
N TYR A 318 -2.15 -20.55 -9.54
CA TYR A 318 -2.26 -19.54 -10.59
C TYR A 318 -2.07 -20.25 -11.93
N GLU A 319 -3.14 -20.43 -12.70
CA GLU A 319 -3.03 -20.82 -14.11
C GLU A 319 -2.68 -19.56 -14.92
N GLY A 320 -1.38 -19.27 -15.07
CA GLY A 320 -0.89 -18.15 -15.87
C GLY A 320 0.63 -17.94 -15.82
N HIS A 321 1.19 -17.29 -16.85
CA HIS A 321 2.60 -16.91 -16.88
C HIS A 321 2.92 -15.93 -15.73
N HIS A 322 3.70 -16.39 -14.75
CA HIS A 322 4.19 -15.55 -13.65
C HIS A 322 5.29 -14.60 -14.15
N PRO A 323 5.17 -13.28 -13.93
CA PRO A 323 6.35 -12.44 -13.76
C PRO A 323 7.17 -13.01 -12.59
N LYS A 324 8.50 -13.08 -12.72
CA LYS A 324 9.37 -13.49 -11.61
C LYS A 324 9.03 -12.66 -10.37
N ALA A 325 8.65 -13.33 -9.27
CA ALA A 325 8.41 -12.68 -7.99
C ALA A 325 9.63 -11.82 -7.62
N LEU A 326 9.39 -10.60 -7.13
CA LEU A 326 10.44 -9.77 -6.58
C LEU A 326 11.14 -10.55 -5.45
N PRO A 327 12.47 -10.39 -5.27
CA PRO A 327 13.17 -10.98 -4.15
C PRO A 327 12.46 -10.60 -2.85
N SER A 328 12.28 -11.58 -1.97
CA SER A 328 11.58 -11.39 -0.70
C SER A 328 12.24 -10.41 0.27
N VAL A 329 13.53 -10.20 0.08
CA VAL A 329 14.34 -9.25 0.82
C VAL A 329 15.13 -8.45 -0.19
N SER A 330 15.03 -7.13 -0.10
CA SER A 330 15.78 -6.24 -0.99
C SER A 330 17.28 -6.34 -0.68
N LYS A 331 18.10 -6.40 -1.73
CA LYS A 331 19.56 -6.40 -1.55
C LYS A 331 20.05 -5.05 -1.04
N GLN A 332 19.44 -3.97 -1.52
CA GLN A 332 19.76 -2.61 -1.11
C GLN A 332 19.11 -2.25 0.24
N TRP A 333 17.82 -2.55 0.39
CA TRP A 333 16.98 -2.02 1.47
C TRP A 333 16.69 -3.01 2.61
N GLY A 334 17.10 -4.27 2.49
CA GLY A 334 16.89 -5.29 3.52
C GLY A 334 15.42 -5.66 3.72
N SER A 335 15.05 -5.99 4.96
CA SER A 335 13.68 -6.39 5.34
C SER A 335 12.74 -5.19 5.46
N PHE A 336 11.47 -5.34 5.09
CA PHE A 336 10.44 -4.31 5.33
C PHE A 336 10.20 -4.08 6.82
N PHE A 337 10.33 -5.12 7.65
CA PHE A 337 9.88 -5.10 9.04
C PHE A 337 10.94 -4.63 10.04
N VAL A 338 12.20 -4.99 9.80
CA VAL A 338 13.32 -4.72 10.72
C VAL A 338 14.58 -4.34 9.96
N ASP A 339 15.53 -3.76 10.68
CA ASP A 339 16.90 -3.54 10.21
C ASP A 339 17.87 -3.53 11.40
N THR A 340 19.17 -3.50 11.14
CA THR A 340 20.17 -3.40 12.20
C THR A 340 20.79 -2.01 12.26
N ILE A 341 21.08 -1.56 13.48
CA ILE A 341 21.90 -0.40 13.74
C ILE A 341 23.20 -0.91 14.37
N SER A 342 24.35 -0.66 13.74
CA SER A 342 25.65 -0.96 14.34
C SER A 342 25.88 -0.07 15.56
N GLY A 343 26.39 -0.62 16.66
CA GLY A 343 26.87 0.18 17.78
C GLY A 343 28.19 0.91 17.45
N LYS A 344 28.66 1.82 18.30
CA LYS A 344 30.03 2.39 18.15
C LYS A 344 31.04 1.34 18.61
N GLU A 345 32.13 1.17 17.84
CA GLU A 345 33.36 0.39 18.15
C GLU A 345 33.11 -0.87 19.02
N ASP A 346 33.06 -2.05 18.38
CA ASP A 346 32.96 -3.38 19.01
C ASP A 346 31.68 -3.69 19.83
N THR A 347 30.56 -3.02 19.55
CA THR A 347 29.25 -3.38 20.14
C THR A 347 28.32 -4.11 19.16
N GLU A 348 27.60 -5.11 19.68
CA GLU A 348 26.67 -5.98 18.94
C GLU A 348 25.65 -5.18 18.10
N GLU A 349 25.37 -5.65 16.88
CA GLU A 349 24.33 -5.08 16.03
C GLU A 349 22.98 -5.18 16.73
N THR A 350 22.33 -4.04 16.96
CA THR A 350 21.01 -4.01 17.58
C THR A 350 19.95 -4.06 16.50
N LEU A 351 19.10 -5.09 16.55
CA LEU A 351 17.97 -5.24 15.66
C LEU A 351 16.83 -4.31 16.09
N VAL A 352 16.33 -3.50 15.16
CA VAL A 352 15.28 -2.51 15.42
C VAL A 352 14.15 -2.63 14.41
N THR A 353 12.95 -2.22 14.84
CA THR A 353 11.75 -2.16 14.02
C THR A 353 11.79 -0.96 13.09
N THR A 354 11.33 -1.15 11.86
CA THR A 354 11.16 -0.03 10.92
C THR A 354 9.92 0.78 11.29
N TRP A 355 9.91 2.05 10.87
CA TRP A 355 8.71 2.89 10.93
C TRP A 355 7.51 2.20 10.27
N SER A 356 7.71 1.58 9.11
CA SER A 356 6.66 0.88 8.38
C SER A 356 6.06 -0.28 9.19
N CYS A 357 6.89 -1.08 9.86
CA CYS A 357 6.43 -2.14 10.77
C CYS A 357 5.62 -1.59 11.94
N LYS A 358 6.03 -0.43 12.49
CA LYS A 358 5.30 0.23 13.56
C LYS A 358 3.90 0.65 13.08
N CYS A 359 3.78 1.21 11.88
CA CYS A 359 2.49 1.60 11.31
C CYS A 359 1.55 0.41 11.13
N VAL A 360 2.08 -0.74 10.68
CA VAL A 360 1.29 -1.97 10.51
C VAL A 360 0.57 -2.34 11.81
N SER A 361 1.32 -2.45 12.91
CA SER A 361 0.75 -2.84 14.21
C SER A 361 -0.06 -1.73 14.90
N ALA A 362 0.20 -0.47 14.57
CA ALA A 362 -0.52 0.66 15.15
C ALA A 362 -1.91 0.88 14.54
N TYR A 363 -2.08 0.64 13.23
CA TYR A 363 -3.28 1.04 12.50
C TYR A 363 -4.07 -0.10 11.86
N SER A 364 -3.52 -1.32 11.82
CA SER A 364 -4.21 -2.51 11.31
C SER A 364 -4.85 -3.29 12.45
N THR A 365 -6.04 -3.87 12.25
CA THR A 365 -6.58 -4.89 13.16
C THR A 365 -5.83 -6.21 12.98
N ILE A 366 -5.65 -6.62 11.71
CA ILE A 366 -4.81 -7.75 11.29
C ILE A 366 -4.12 -7.43 9.96
N THR A 367 -3.13 -8.24 9.60
CA THR A 367 -2.43 -8.15 8.31
C THR A 367 -2.36 -9.52 7.65
N ILE A 368 -2.62 -9.56 6.34
CA ILE A 368 -2.62 -10.78 5.52
C ILE A 368 -1.82 -10.56 4.23
N PRO A 369 -1.20 -11.60 3.65
CA PRO A 369 -0.46 -11.50 2.39
C PRO A 369 -1.35 -11.31 1.15
N SER A 370 -2.58 -11.80 1.21
CA SER A 370 -3.59 -11.72 0.15
C SER A 370 -4.95 -12.09 0.73
N ILE A 371 -6.05 -11.73 0.04
CA ILE A 371 -7.40 -12.17 0.42
C ILE A 371 -7.53 -13.71 0.32
N GLU A 372 -6.83 -14.33 -0.62
CA GLU A 372 -6.81 -15.79 -0.79
C GLU A 372 -6.39 -16.51 0.50
N ALA A 373 -5.48 -15.93 1.29
CA ALA A 373 -5.00 -16.52 2.54
C ALA A 373 -6.13 -16.79 3.56
N ILE A 374 -7.25 -16.06 3.49
CA ILE A 374 -8.36 -16.19 4.44
C ILE A 374 -9.67 -16.68 3.80
N ALA A 375 -9.71 -16.84 2.48
CA ALA A 375 -10.96 -17.08 1.75
C ALA A 375 -11.64 -18.42 2.11
N ASP A 376 -10.85 -19.43 2.45
CA ASP A 376 -11.35 -20.76 2.82
C ASP A 376 -11.70 -20.89 4.32
N LEU A 377 -11.43 -19.87 5.13
CA LEU A 377 -11.75 -19.91 6.56
C LEU A 377 -13.27 -19.88 6.81
N PRO A 378 -13.72 -20.43 7.96
CA PRO A 378 -15.07 -20.19 8.46
C PRO A 378 -15.34 -18.68 8.62
N LEU A 379 -16.57 -18.23 8.34
CA LEU A 379 -16.92 -16.80 8.44
C LEU A 379 -16.87 -16.28 9.89
N ASP A 380 -16.91 -17.18 10.87
CA ASP A 380 -16.81 -16.93 12.30
C ASP A 380 -15.41 -17.23 12.87
N TYR A 381 -14.41 -17.43 12.01
CA TYR A 381 -13.02 -17.58 12.42
C TYR A 381 -12.56 -16.36 13.23
N ARG A 382 -11.83 -16.63 14.32
CA ARG A 382 -11.36 -15.59 15.25
C ARG A 382 -9.88 -15.37 15.05
N PHE A 383 -9.53 -14.20 14.53
CA PHE A 383 -8.13 -13.81 14.38
C PHE A 383 -7.56 -13.23 15.68
N THR A 384 -6.30 -13.52 15.94
CA THR A 384 -5.50 -12.77 16.91
C THR A 384 -5.21 -11.40 16.32
N ARG A 385 -5.67 -10.33 16.99
CA ARG A 385 -5.49 -8.94 16.55
C ARG A 385 -4.20 -8.32 17.06
N PHE A 386 -3.75 -7.25 16.40
CA PHE A 386 -2.80 -6.32 17.02
C PHE A 386 -3.43 -5.66 18.26
N SER A 387 -2.62 -5.49 19.30
CA SER A 387 -3.00 -4.72 20.49
C SER A 387 -1.74 -4.27 21.24
N SER A 388 -1.88 -3.26 22.10
CA SER A 388 -0.78 -2.76 22.95
C SER A 388 -0.23 -3.81 23.91
N ASN A 389 -1.01 -4.85 24.22
CA ASN A 389 -0.69 -5.84 25.27
C ASN A 389 -0.27 -7.20 24.68
N THR A 390 -0.22 -7.33 23.36
CA THR A 390 0.16 -8.56 22.66
C THR A 390 1.57 -8.45 22.09
N SER A 391 2.22 -9.59 21.86
CA SER A 391 3.53 -9.65 21.18
C SER A 391 3.52 -8.85 19.87
N ILE A 392 4.67 -8.30 19.48
CA ILE A 392 4.88 -7.66 18.18
C ILE A 392 4.58 -8.58 17.00
N THR A 393 4.54 -9.90 17.23
CA THR A 393 4.23 -10.94 16.25
C THR A 393 2.74 -11.31 16.17
N ALA A 394 1.90 -10.77 17.06
CA ALA A 394 0.45 -10.91 16.97
C ALA A 394 -0.11 -10.13 15.78
N GLY A 395 -1.34 -10.39 15.35
CA GLY A 395 -2.00 -9.63 14.28
C GLY A 395 -1.61 -10.02 12.85
N TYR A 396 -0.50 -10.73 12.66
CA TYR A 396 -0.11 -11.28 11.36
C TYR A 396 -0.75 -12.64 11.11
N TYR A 397 -1.33 -12.83 9.94
CA TYR A 397 -1.91 -14.10 9.50
C TYR A 397 -1.42 -14.44 8.08
N PRO A 398 -1.10 -15.72 7.77
CA PRO A 398 -1.20 -16.90 8.64
C PRO A 398 -0.11 -16.97 9.72
N LYS A 399 1.04 -16.33 9.49
CA LYS A 399 2.17 -16.32 10.42
C LYS A 399 2.87 -14.95 10.42
N PRO A 400 3.52 -14.56 11.53
CA PRO A 400 4.36 -13.37 11.56
C PRO A 400 5.59 -13.49 10.64
N PRO A 401 6.13 -12.36 10.14
CA PRO A 401 7.40 -12.33 9.44
C PRO A 401 8.53 -12.97 10.25
N ARG A 402 9.38 -13.81 9.64
CA ARG A 402 10.54 -14.42 10.34
C ARG A 402 11.48 -13.38 10.92
N SER A 403 11.66 -12.26 10.23
CA SER A 403 12.54 -11.21 10.72
C SER A 403 12.08 -10.61 12.05
N LEU A 404 10.78 -10.74 12.39
CA LEU A 404 10.23 -10.41 13.71
C LEU A 404 10.29 -11.58 14.70
N LEU A 405 10.32 -12.82 14.22
CA LEU A 405 10.52 -14.00 15.08
C LEU A 405 11.96 -14.08 15.60
N SER A 406 12.94 -13.78 14.74
CA SER A 406 14.35 -13.72 15.15
C SER A 406 14.63 -12.59 16.16
N SER A 407 13.89 -11.47 16.09
CA SER A 407 13.99 -10.42 17.12
C SER A 407 13.36 -10.85 18.44
N ALA A 408 12.26 -11.61 18.42
CA ALA A 408 11.56 -12.03 19.63
C ALA A 408 12.38 -13.06 20.44
N GLN A 409 13.13 -13.94 19.78
CA GLN A 409 14.00 -14.92 20.44
C GLN A 409 15.23 -14.29 21.13
N GLY A 410 15.64 -13.07 20.74
CA GLY A 410 16.72 -12.32 21.41
C GLY A 410 16.27 -11.53 22.65
N LEU A 411 14.97 -11.53 22.96
CA LEU A 411 14.38 -10.78 24.10
C LEU A 411 13.96 -11.70 25.27
N GLU A 412 14.13 -13.01 25.16
CA GLU A 412 13.95 -13.92 26.29
C GLU A 412 15.31 -14.26 26.92
N VAL A 413 15.34 -14.18 28.26
CA VAL A 413 16.43 -14.47 29.22
C VAL A 413 17.27 -13.26 29.66
N VAL A 414 16.82 -12.59 30.73
CA VAL A 414 17.52 -12.62 32.03
C VAL A 414 16.47 -12.65 33.16
N PRO A 415 16.24 -13.76 33.86
CA PRO A 415 15.52 -13.75 35.12
C PRO A 415 16.45 -13.20 36.21
N TYR A 416 15.98 -12.19 36.96
CA TYR A 416 16.56 -11.86 38.27
C TYR A 416 15.96 -12.75 39.35
#